data_AF-A0A9P9AFX2-F1
#
_entry.id   AF-A0A9P9AFX2-F1
#
_cell.length_a   1.000
_cell.length_b   1.000
_cell.length_c   1.000
_cell.angle_alpha   90.00
_cell.angle_beta   90.00
_cell.angle_gamma   90.00
#
_symmetry.space_group_name_H-M   'P 1'
#
loop_
_entity.id
_entity.type
_entity.pdbx_description
1 polymer ?
#
loop_
_entity_poly.entity_id
_entity_poly.type
_entity_poly.pdbx_seq_one_letter_code
_entity_poly.pdbx_strand_id
1 'polypeptide(L)'
;MLRNISALWAITLFYFAVGISAHMSMQDPPPINHPKNSFATNANFDYNNPLSPGGSDFPCKGQHLNLDSPAGQPVAEWQAGQSYSLTVGGGAYHMGGSCQASLSFDGGKTFKVIHSWIGNCPSANGETSYNFALPSDTPSADKALFAWSWFNKIGNREMYMNCAVVSISGGSGSLSNRPDMFAANIGNGCSTIETQDLEIPNPGADVNVQSSNTAPPAGSCNFGPGLTGPGNQGGGAGDGEHRSGQSSTPADSTPTDTPIPPVTTPRIGPPPVEGQPPFQPEPPVEGQPRTPDQPTQEECRCSAEANYVPGNDWPDWFNGAERLHPRVLQVILVQLGLFRLVPLVARYLAA
;
A
#
# COMPACT_ATOMS: atom_id res chain seq x y z
N MET A 1 0.39 44.47 -33.02
CA MET A 1 1.09 43.25 -32.57
C MET A 1 1.03 43.00 -31.05
N LEU A 2 0.42 43.87 -30.23
CA LEU A 2 0.36 43.68 -28.77
C LEU A 2 -0.89 42.93 -28.25
N ARG A 3 -1.87 42.59 -29.12
CA ARG A 3 -3.13 41.92 -28.72
C ARG A 3 -3.07 40.38 -28.73
N ASN A 4 -1.96 39.79 -29.18
CA ASN A 4 -1.83 38.32 -29.30
C ASN A 4 -0.89 37.70 -28.24
N ILE A 5 -0.27 38.50 -27.39
CA ILE A 5 0.71 38.02 -26.40
C ILE A 5 0.00 37.57 -25.12
N SER A 6 -1.13 38.18 -24.75
CA SER A 6 -1.92 37.86 -23.56
C SER A 6 -2.63 36.50 -23.61
N ALA A 7 -2.91 35.97 -24.80
CA ALA A 7 -3.50 34.63 -24.95
C ALA A 7 -2.48 33.48 -24.75
N LEU A 8 -1.19 33.74 -24.99
CA LEU A 8 -0.13 32.73 -24.86
C LEU A 8 0.33 32.50 -23.41
N TRP A 9 0.20 33.51 -22.54
CA TRP A 9 0.48 33.36 -21.11
C TRP A 9 -0.61 32.56 -20.38
N ALA A 10 -1.88 32.65 -20.82
CA ALA A 10 -2.98 31.91 -20.21
C ALA A 10 -2.92 30.39 -20.48
N ILE A 11 -2.36 29.96 -21.61
CA ILE A 11 -2.24 28.54 -21.96
C ILE A 11 -1.06 27.87 -21.24
N THR A 12 -0.01 28.64 -20.88
CA THR A 12 1.18 28.10 -20.21
C THR A 12 0.94 27.84 -18.71
N LEU A 13 0.04 28.59 -18.06
CA LEU A 13 -0.30 28.39 -16.65
C LEU A 13 -1.26 27.20 -16.41
N PHE A 14 -2.00 26.75 -17.42
CA PHE A 14 -3.00 25.68 -17.27
C PHE A 14 -2.41 24.26 -17.41
N TYR A 15 -1.14 24.12 -17.82
CA TYR A 15 -0.47 22.83 -18.00
C TYR A 15 0.36 22.36 -16.78
N PHE A 16 0.39 23.12 -15.68
CA PHE A 16 1.23 22.82 -14.51
C PHE A 16 0.47 22.24 -13.29
N ALA A 17 -0.73 21.69 -13.49
CA ALA A 17 -1.43 20.93 -12.45
C ALA A 17 -1.26 19.42 -12.65
N VAL A 18 -0.04 18.95 -12.90
CA VAL A 18 0.26 17.52 -12.75
C VAL A 18 0.31 17.27 -11.25
N GLY A 19 -0.78 16.75 -10.69
CA GLY A 19 -0.82 16.34 -9.29
C GLY A 19 0.19 15.22 -9.07
N ILE A 20 1.39 15.57 -8.63
CA ILE A 20 2.36 14.59 -8.15
C ILE A 20 1.79 14.11 -6.81
N SER A 21 1.10 12.97 -6.83
CA SER A 21 0.73 12.28 -5.59
C SER A 21 2.02 11.91 -4.87
N ALA A 22 2.33 12.58 -3.77
CA ALA A 22 3.61 12.43 -3.10
C ALA A 22 3.77 11.11 -2.33
N HIS A 23 2.81 10.17 -2.43
CA HIS A 23 2.78 8.95 -1.64
C HIS A 23 2.06 7.79 -2.36
N MET A 24 1.98 6.61 -1.72
CA MET A 24 1.47 5.36 -2.31
C MET A 24 0.30 4.77 -1.49
N SER A 25 -0.68 4.18 -2.17
CA SER A 25 -1.74 3.37 -1.55
C SER A 25 -1.96 2.05 -2.28
N MET A 26 -2.48 1.05 -1.56
CA MET A 26 -3.03 -0.17 -2.15
C MET A 26 -4.25 0.16 -3.02
N GLN A 27 -4.17 -0.26 -4.28
CA GLN A 27 -5.19 -0.06 -5.30
C GLN A 27 -6.07 -1.29 -5.46
N ASP A 28 -5.47 -2.48 -5.32
CA ASP A 28 -6.13 -3.77 -5.47
C ASP A 28 -5.55 -4.79 -4.47
N PRO A 29 -6.37 -5.53 -3.71
CA PRO A 29 -7.81 -5.29 -3.53
C PRO A 29 -8.07 -3.89 -2.94
N PRO A 30 -9.12 -3.17 -3.38
CA PRO A 30 -9.33 -1.78 -2.98
C PRO A 30 -9.71 -1.68 -1.49
N PRO A 31 -8.98 -0.88 -0.68
CA PRO A 31 -9.23 -0.76 0.76
C PRO A 31 -10.64 -0.26 1.12
N ILE A 32 -11.08 -0.48 2.36
CA ILE A 32 -12.38 0.02 2.86
C ILE A 32 -12.47 1.55 2.67
N ASN A 33 -13.52 2.08 2.04
CA ASN A 33 -13.63 3.52 1.74
C ASN A 33 -12.53 4.09 0.81
N HIS A 34 -11.71 3.27 0.15
CA HIS A 34 -10.86 3.77 -0.92
C HIS A 34 -11.72 4.26 -2.10
N PRO A 35 -11.33 5.30 -2.87
CA PRO A 35 -12.13 5.78 -4.00
C PRO A 35 -12.39 4.73 -5.10
N LYS A 36 -11.55 3.69 -5.19
CA LYS A 36 -11.75 2.54 -6.08
C LYS A 36 -12.62 1.42 -5.49
N ASN A 37 -12.97 1.48 -4.20
CA ASN A 37 -13.83 0.49 -3.58
C ASN A 37 -15.30 0.81 -3.90
N SER A 38 -15.98 -0.08 -4.64
CA SER A 38 -17.38 0.10 -5.03
C SER A 38 -18.37 0.14 -3.87
N PHE A 39 -17.96 -0.31 -2.69
CA PHE A 39 -18.76 -0.26 -1.46
C PHE A 39 -18.48 0.97 -0.60
N ALA A 40 -17.53 1.83 -0.98
CA ALA A 40 -17.19 3.03 -0.22
C ALA A 40 -18.43 3.89 0.04
N THR A 41 -18.71 4.16 1.32
CA THR A 41 -19.81 5.06 1.73
C THR A 41 -19.31 6.47 2.00
N ASN A 42 -18.02 6.61 2.30
CA ASN A 42 -17.35 7.90 2.48
C ASN A 42 -15.92 7.78 1.92
N ALA A 43 -15.74 8.09 0.65
CA ALA A 43 -14.46 7.91 -0.03
C ALA A 43 -13.35 8.76 0.63
N ASN A 44 -12.29 8.08 1.08
CA ASN A 44 -11.12 8.71 1.67
C ASN A 44 -10.06 8.93 0.57
N PHE A 45 -9.84 10.18 0.18
CA PHE A 45 -8.85 10.53 -0.86
C PHE A 45 -7.42 10.64 -0.33
N ASP A 46 -7.24 10.57 0.99
CA ASP A 46 -5.95 10.64 1.70
C ASP A 46 -5.37 9.23 1.97
N TYR A 47 -5.85 8.21 1.25
CA TYR A 47 -5.47 6.82 1.45
C TYR A 47 -3.97 6.54 1.22
N ASN A 48 -3.35 7.38 0.42
CA ASN A 48 -1.94 7.37 0.10
C ASN A 48 -1.07 7.96 1.21
N ASN A 49 -1.61 8.71 2.19
CA ASN A 49 -0.78 9.23 3.27
C ASN A 49 -0.20 8.10 4.14
N PRO A 50 0.96 8.30 4.77
CA PRO A 50 1.43 7.40 5.82
C PRO A 50 0.45 7.39 7.00
N LEU A 51 0.57 6.40 7.89
CA LEU A 51 -0.09 6.46 9.19
C LEU A 51 0.43 7.67 9.98
N SER A 52 -0.38 8.13 10.93
CA SER A 52 0.02 9.14 11.90
C SER A 52 1.32 8.74 12.59
N PRO A 53 2.33 9.63 12.69
CA PRO A 53 3.57 9.34 13.42
C PRO A 53 3.36 8.98 14.89
N GLY A 54 2.22 9.35 15.48
CA GLY A 54 1.82 8.97 16.84
C GLY A 54 0.93 7.72 16.91
N GLY A 55 0.65 7.07 15.78
CA GLY A 55 -0.13 5.83 15.70
C GLY A 55 -1.63 5.99 15.96
N SER A 56 -2.16 7.21 16.00
CA SER A 56 -3.56 7.48 16.33
C SER A 56 -4.58 6.86 15.38
N ASP A 57 -4.16 6.55 14.16
CA ASP A 57 -4.97 5.92 13.11
C ASP A 57 -4.52 4.49 12.79
N PHE A 58 -3.61 3.91 13.58
CA PHE A 58 -3.25 2.51 13.48
C PHE A 58 -4.30 1.63 14.19
N PRO A 59 -4.71 0.49 13.59
CA PRO A 59 -4.37 -0.01 12.25
C PRO A 59 -5.29 0.54 11.15
N CYS A 60 -4.92 0.28 9.90
CA CYS A 60 -5.77 0.51 8.72
C CYS A 60 -6.28 1.96 8.54
N LYS A 61 -5.59 2.98 9.06
CA LYS A 61 -6.07 4.38 9.06
C LYS A 61 -7.46 4.54 9.73
N GLY A 62 -7.72 3.72 10.76
CA GLY A 62 -9.02 3.62 11.43
C GLY A 62 -10.13 2.95 10.61
N GLN A 63 -9.89 2.56 9.35
CA GLN A 63 -10.95 2.07 8.46
C GLN A 63 -11.47 0.67 8.82
N HIS A 64 -10.70 -0.09 9.61
CA HIS A 64 -11.13 -1.38 10.17
C HIS A 64 -12.40 -1.23 11.04
N LEU A 65 -12.67 -0.05 11.61
CA LEU A 65 -13.89 0.24 12.38
C LEU A 65 -15.17 0.22 11.52
N ASN A 66 -15.04 0.27 10.20
CA ASN A 66 -16.17 0.23 9.27
C ASN A 66 -16.49 -1.19 8.76
N LEU A 67 -15.88 -2.24 9.34
CA LEU A 67 -16.05 -3.63 8.87
C LEU A 67 -17.51 -4.13 8.88
N ASP A 68 -18.29 -3.70 9.88
CA ASP A 68 -19.70 -4.06 10.03
C ASP A 68 -20.66 -3.11 9.28
N SER A 69 -20.13 -2.10 8.61
CA SER A 69 -20.90 -1.16 7.79
C SER A 69 -21.04 -1.65 6.33
N PRO A 70 -21.87 -0.99 5.50
CA PRO A 70 -21.90 -1.26 4.06
C PRO A 70 -20.55 -1.08 3.37
N ALA A 71 -19.64 -0.23 3.88
CA ALA A 71 -18.30 -0.06 3.32
C ALA A 71 -17.36 -1.25 3.59
N GLY A 72 -17.71 -2.11 4.54
CA GLY A 72 -16.94 -3.29 4.94
C GLY A 72 -17.35 -4.57 4.19
N GLN A 73 -17.97 -4.47 3.01
CA GLN A 73 -18.25 -5.65 2.18
C GLN A 73 -16.96 -6.18 1.54
N PRO A 74 -16.82 -7.52 1.37
CA PRO A 74 -15.69 -8.11 0.66
C PRO A 74 -15.57 -7.58 -0.76
N VAL A 75 -14.35 -7.16 -1.13
CA VAL A 75 -14.02 -6.68 -2.49
C VAL A 75 -13.32 -7.74 -3.33
N ALA A 76 -12.91 -8.86 -2.72
CA ALA A 76 -12.33 -10.00 -3.40
C ALA A 76 -12.71 -11.30 -2.68
N GLU A 77 -12.78 -12.38 -3.44
CA GLU A 77 -13.04 -13.74 -2.95
C GLU A 77 -11.81 -14.60 -3.18
N TRP A 78 -11.30 -15.20 -2.10
CA TRP A 78 -10.10 -16.03 -2.12
C TRP A 78 -10.38 -17.45 -1.63
N GLN A 79 -9.54 -18.38 -2.06
CA GLN A 79 -9.53 -19.76 -1.66
C GLN A 79 -8.16 -20.09 -1.07
N ALA A 80 -8.14 -20.70 0.12
CA ALA A 80 -6.91 -21.10 0.78
C ALA A 80 -6.05 -22.00 -0.12
N GLY A 81 -4.74 -21.78 -0.14
CA GLY A 81 -3.78 -22.52 -0.96
C GLY A 81 -3.62 -22.02 -2.41
N GLN A 82 -4.35 -20.98 -2.83
CA GLN A 82 -4.22 -20.37 -4.15
C GLN A 82 -3.30 -19.14 -4.13
N SER A 83 -2.88 -18.69 -5.31
CA SER A 83 -2.05 -17.49 -5.48
C SER A 83 -2.86 -16.27 -5.88
N TYR A 84 -2.49 -15.12 -5.32
CA TYR A 84 -3.12 -13.83 -5.56
C TYR A 84 -2.05 -12.74 -5.74
N SER A 85 -2.50 -11.54 -6.08
CA SER A 85 -1.65 -10.36 -6.15
C SER A 85 -2.26 -9.21 -5.38
N LEU A 86 -1.40 -8.32 -4.88
CA LEU A 86 -1.80 -6.98 -4.47
C LEU A 86 -1.17 -5.97 -5.43
N THR A 87 -1.86 -4.87 -5.70
CA THR A 87 -1.35 -3.74 -6.49
C THR A 87 -1.30 -2.49 -5.63
N VAL A 88 -0.17 -1.80 -5.65
CA VAL A 88 0.03 -0.50 -5.00
C VAL A 88 0.29 0.55 -6.06
N GLY A 89 -0.20 1.76 -5.85
CA GLY A 89 -0.15 2.85 -6.82
C GLY A 89 0.00 4.20 -6.14
N GLY A 90 0.64 5.14 -6.83
CA GLY A 90 0.92 6.48 -6.33
C GLY A 90 2.02 7.17 -7.13
N GLY A 91 2.51 8.31 -6.63
CA GLY A 91 3.48 9.13 -7.36
C GLY A 91 4.86 9.27 -6.69
N ALA A 92 5.05 8.71 -5.50
CA ALA A 92 6.37 8.62 -4.87
C ALA A 92 6.56 7.27 -4.17
N TYR A 93 7.26 6.36 -4.84
CA TYR A 93 7.64 5.06 -4.28
C TYR A 93 8.82 5.11 -3.30
N HIS A 94 9.38 6.30 -3.00
CA HIS A 94 10.49 6.50 -2.05
C HIS A 94 11.71 5.58 -2.26
N MET A 95 12.03 5.27 -3.52
CA MET A 95 13.09 4.31 -3.91
C MET A 95 12.87 2.89 -3.34
N GLY A 96 11.61 2.56 -3.06
CA GLY A 96 11.16 1.29 -2.49
C GLY A 96 11.18 1.28 -0.96
N GLY A 97 11.70 0.20 -0.41
CA GLY A 97 11.53 -0.18 0.98
C GLY A 97 11.07 -1.61 1.09
N SER A 98 10.54 -1.96 2.26
CA SER A 98 10.05 -3.31 2.56
C SER A 98 8.57 -3.30 2.89
N CYS A 99 7.85 -4.31 2.44
CA CYS A 99 6.41 -4.46 2.63
C CYS A 99 6.04 -5.80 3.27
N GLN A 100 4.85 -5.87 3.86
CA GLN A 100 4.20 -7.13 4.23
C GLN A 100 2.77 -7.19 3.71
N ALA A 101 2.35 -8.41 3.37
CA ALA A 101 0.95 -8.80 3.25
C ALA A 101 0.56 -9.56 4.51
N SER A 102 -0.52 -9.16 5.17
CA SER A 102 -0.99 -9.77 6.42
C SER A 102 -2.50 -9.94 6.45
N LEU A 103 -2.99 -10.90 7.24
CA LEU A 103 -4.41 -11.16 7.43
C LEU A 103 -4.83 -10.96 8.89
N SER A 104 -6.01 -10.38 9.09
CA SER A 104 -6.69 -10.32 10.39
C SER A 104 -8.07 -10.93 10.30
N PHE A 105 -8.38 -11.78 11.28
CA PHE A 105 -9.67 -12.46 11.45
C PHE A 105 -10.42 -11.97 12.71
N ASP A 106 -9.88 -10.99 13.43
CA ASP A 106 -10.38 -10.51 14.72
C ASP A 106 -10.74 -9.01 14.71
N GLY A 107 -11.10 -8.51 13.52
CA GLY A 107 -11.52 -7.12 13.32
C GLY A 107 -10.35 -6.12 13.32
N GLY A 108 -9.12 -6.59 13.10
CA GLY A 108 -7.91 -5.76 13.05
C GLY A 108 -7.17 -5.68 14.38
N LYS A 109 -7.47 -6.53 15.37
CA LYS A 109 -6.73 -6.54 16.65
C LYS A 109 -5.35 -7.19 16.48
N THR A 110 -5.27 -8.25 15.67
CA THR A 110 -4.02 -8.91 15.32
C THR A 110 -3.93 -9.13 13.80
N PHE A 111 -2.73 -9.01 13.25
CA PHE A 111 -2.44 -9.26 11.84
C PHE A 111 -1.33 -10.29 11.73
N LYS A 112 -1.58 -11.37 11.00
CA LYS A 112 -0.64 -12.46 10.77
C LYS A 112 -0.01 -12.34 9.39
N VAL A 113 1.33 -12.34 9.34
CA VAL A 113 2.09 -12.18 8.10
C VAL A 113 1.89 -13.41 7.22
N ILE A 114 1.45 -13.18 5.98
CA ILE A 114 1.38 -14.24 4.95
C ILE A 114 2.46 -14.11 3.90
N HIS A 115 3.04 -12.92 3.69
CA HIS A 115 4.16 -12.72 2.77
C HIS A 115 4.95 -11.46 3.14
N SER A 116 6.26 -11.49 2.96
CA SER A 116 7.14 -10.31 3.11
C SER A 116 7.96 -10.04 1.85
N TRP A 117 8.05 -8.77 1.46
CA TRP A 117 8.96 -8.29 0.40
C TRP A 117 10.00 -7.36 1.02
N ILE A 118 11.25 -7.82 1.11
CA ILE A 118 12.36 -7.05 1.67
C ILE A 118 13.09 -6.36 0.51
N GLY A 119 12.92 -5.05 0.39
CA GLY A 119 13.39 -4.27 -0.75
C GLY A 119 12.44 -4.30 -1.95
N ASN A 120 12.62 -3.31 -2.83
CA ASN A 120 11.90 -3.15 -4.10
C ASN A 120 10.36 -3.19 -3.98
N CYS A 121 9.82 -2.78 -2.82
CA CYS A 121 8.38 -2.62 -2.63
C CYS A 121 8.07 -1.27 -2.00
N PRO A 122 7.29 -0.39 -2.69
CA PRO A 122 6.95 -0.46 -4.11
C PRO A 122 8.17 -0.33 -5.05
N SER A 123 8.11 -0.81 -6.28
CA SER A 123 9.26 -0.82 -7.20
C SER A 123 9.35 0.38 -8.14
N ALA A 124 8.27 1.16 -8.27
CA ALA A 124 8.18 2.30 -9.17
C ALA A 124 7.00 3.22 -8.80
N ASN A 125 7.00 4.42 -9.40
CA ASN A 125 5.80 5.25 -9.47
C ASN A 125 4.74 4.60 -10.36
N GLY A 126 3.48 4.97 -10.17
CA GLY A 126 2.35 4.31 -10.81
C GLY A 126 2.05 2.97 -10.14
N GLU A 127 1.31 2.12 -10.83
CA GLU A 127 0.88 0.82 -10.30
C GLU A 127 2.00 -0.23 -10.41
N THR A 128 2.25 -0.93 -9.30
CA THR A 128 3.15 -2.09 -9.23
C THR A 128 2.46 -3.22 -8.46
N SER A 129 2.63 -4.46 -8.92
CA SER A 129 1.91 -5.62 -8.38
C SER A 129 2.86 -6.66 -7.79
N TYR A 130 2.43 -7.30 -6.70
CA TYR A 130 3.21 -8.26 -5.93
C TYR A 130 2.40 -9.53 -5.73
N ASN A 131 2.93 -10.66 -6.21
CA ASN A 131 2.29 -11.96 -6.07
C ASN A 131 2.62 -12.56 -4.70
N PHE A 132 1.63 -13.23 -4.12
CA PHE A 132 1.77 -14.01 -2.89
C PHE A 132 0.90 -15.27 -2.96
N ALA A 133 1.27 -16.28 -2.20
CA ALA A 133 0.42 -17.45 -1.98
C ALA A 133 -0.44 -17.21 -0.73
N LEU A 134 -1.75 -17.46 -0.83
CA LEU A 134 -2.59 -17.55 0.35
C LEU A 134 -2.32 -18.92 1.01
N PRO A 135 -1.87 -18.97 2.26
CA PRO A 135 -1.54 -20.23 2.91
C PRO A 135 -2.71 -21.24 2.90
N SER A 136 -2.40 -22.53 2.71
CA SER A 136 -3.42 -23.58 2.68
C SER A 136 -4.13 -23.77 4.03
N ASP A 137 -3.48 -23.37 5.12
CA ASP A 137 -4.02 -23.38 6.49
C ASP A 137 -4.78 -22.10 6.86
N THR A 138 -4.99 -21.17 5.91
CA THR A 138 -5.78 -19.96 6.15
C THR A 138 -7.23 -20.35 6.47
N PRO A 139 -7.79 -19.94 7.62
CA PRO A 139 -9.18 -20.26 7.95
C PRO A 139 -10.16 -19.58 6.97
N SER A 140 -11.28 -20.25 6.72
CA SER A 140 -12.39 -19.65 5.99
C SER A 140 -13.03 -18.52 6.82
N ALA A 141 -13.46 -17.45 6.15
CA ALA A 141 -14.15 -16.32 6.75
C ALA A 141 -14.97 -15.56 5.71
N ASP A 142 -16.19 -15.16 6.06
CA ASP A 142 -17.02 -14.29 5.21
C ASP A 142 -16.38 -12.90 5.05
N LYS A 143 -15.68 -12.44 6.10
CA LYS A 143 -14.92 -11.20 6.13
C LYS A 143 -13.61 -11.39 6.88
N ALA A 144 -12.50 -11.22 6.18
CA ALA A 144 -11.16 -11.06 6.75
C ALA A 144 -10.57 -9.73 6.27
N LEU A 145 -9.76 -9.08 7.11
CA LEU A 145 -9.00 -7.90 6.70
C LEU A 145 -7.68 -8.34 6.09
N PHE A 146 -7.44 -7.98 4.84
CA PHE A 146 -6.15 -8.07 4.19
C PHE A 146 -5.43 -6.73 4.27
N ALA A 147 -4.22 -6.72 4.82
CA ALA A 147 -3.41 -5.53 4.99
C ALA A 147 -2.16 -5.57 4.11
N TRP A 148 -1.93 -4.49 3.38
CA TRP A 148 -0.61 -4.11 2.88
C TRP A 148 0.00 -3.12 3.87
N SER A 149 1.21 -3.42 4.34
CA SER A 149 2.04 -2.48 5.09
C SER A 149 3.36 -2.21 4.36
N TRP A 150 3.89 -1.01 4.49
CA TRP A 150 5.13 -0.60 3.84
C TRP A 150 5.95 0.38 4.70
N PHE A 151 7.26 0.17 4.70
CA PHE A 151 8.26 1.04 5.33
C PHE A 151 9.16 1.61 4.23
N ASN A 152 9.07 2.92 4.01
CA ASN A 152 9.74 3.63 2.92
C ASN A 152 11.26 3.73 3.13
N LYS A 153 12.02 3.48 2.06
CA LYS A 153 13.48 3.51 2.12
C LYS A 153 14.04 4.92 2.35
N ILE A 154 13.52 5.92 1.65
CA ILE A 154 14.03 7.30 1.68
C ILE A 154 12.94 8.29 2.12
N GLY A 155 13.31 9.31 2.89
CA GLY A 155 12.42 10.36 3.37
C GLY A 155 12.14 10.27 4.87
N ASN A 156 10.98 10.76 5.30
CA ASN A 156 10.56 10.58 6.70
C ASN A 156 10.49 9.10 7.06
N ARG A 157 10.70 8.77 8.33
CA ARG A 157 10.54 7.39 8.80
C ARG A 157 9.04 7.16 8.99
N GLU A 158 8.42 6.47 8.04
CA GLU A 158 6.97 6.33 7.98
C GLU A 158 6.55 4.85 7.92
N MET A 159 5.30 4.59 8.26
CA MET A 159 4.64 3.31 8.02
C MET A 159 3.36 3.59 7.24
N TYR A 160 3.25 2.96 6.08
CA TYR A 160 2.01 2.92 5.31
C TYR A 160 1.26 1.66 5.68
N MET A 161 -0.07 1.77 5.80
CA MET A 161 -0.94 0.62 5.97
C MET A 161 -2.29 0.89 5.33
N ASN A 162 -2.75 -0.02 4.48
CA ASN A 162 -4.09 0.00 3.90
C ASN A 162 -4.73 -1.39 4.02
N CYS A 163 -6.04 -1.43 4.28
CA CYS A 163 -6.75 -2.67 4.56
C CYS A 163 -7.99 -2.82 3.69
N ALA A 164 -8.09 -3.95 2.98
CA ALA A 164 -9.25 -4.36 2.21
C ALA A 164 -9.98 -5.50 2.93
N VAL A 165 -11.26 -5.69 2.62
CA VAL A 165 -12.02 -6.84 3.10
C VAL A 165 -12.02 -7.91 2.01
N VAL A 166 -11.68 -9.13 2.38
CA VAL A 166 -11.72 -10.29 1.49
C VAL A 166 -12.58 -11.38 2.14
N SER A 167 -13.27 -12.17 1.32
CA SER A 167 -13.87 -13.43 1.78
C SER A 167 -12.90 -14.56 1.47
N ILE A 168 -12.81 -15.54 2.37
CA ILE A 168 -11.86 -16.66 2.25
C ILE A 168 -12.63 -17.96 2.44
N SER A 169 -12.40 -18.92 1.54
CA SER A 169 -13.02 -20.23 1.56
C SER A 169 -12.00 -21.37 1.47
N GLY A 170 -12.44 -22.59 1.77
CA GLY A 170 -11.68 -23.82 1.50
C GLY A 170 -10.60 -24.19 2.52
N GLY A 171 -10.34 -23.35 3.52
CA GLY A 171 -9.38 -23.64 4.58
C GLY A 171 -10.02 -23.80 5.96
N SER A 172 -9.39 -24.62 6.81
CA SER A 172 -9.87 -25.01 8.15
C SER A 172 -8.80 -24.91 9.24
N GLY A 173 -7.65 -24.29 8.93
CA GLY A 173 -6.51 -24.17 9.83
C GLY A 173 -6.53 -22.90 10.68
N SER A 174 -5.35 -22.51 11.16
CA SER A 174 -5.14 -21.29 11.93
C SER A 174 -3.80 -20.67 11.55
N LEU A 175 -3.77 -19.36 11.40
CA LEU A 175 -2.52 -18.61 11.17
C LEU A 175 -1.77 -18.29 12.49
N SER A 176 -2.12 -18.92 13.60
CA SER A 176 -1.53 -18.63 14.92
C SER A 176 -0.02 -18.85 14.98
N ASN A 177 0.51 -19.80 14.19
CA ASN A 177 1.94 -20.08 14.08
C ASN A 177 2.70 -19.08 13.21
N ARG A 178 1.99 -18.17 12.51
CA ARG A 178 2.62 -17.12 11.71
C ARG A 178 2.97 -15.92 12.59
N PRO A 179 4.06 -15.21 12.27
CA PRO A 179 4.42 -14.00 13.00
C PRO A 179 3.33 -12.94 12.94
N ASP A 180 3.29 -12.10 13.97
CA ASP A 180 2.56 -10.85 13.90
C ASP A 180 3.21 -9.90 12.89
N MET A 181 2.37 -9.09 12.23
CA MET A 181 2.83 -8.03 11.33
C MET A 181 3.73 -7.05 12.08
N PHE A 182 4.85 -6.69 11.46
CA PHE A 182 5.78 -5.73 12.03
C PHE A 182 5.19 -4.32 12.02
N ALA A 183 5.41 -3.56 13.09
CA ALA A 183 4.97 -2.17 13.23
C ALA A 183 6.12 -1.30 13.79
N ALA A 184 6.35 -0.17 13.15
CA ALA A 184 7.36 0.83 13.52
C ALA A 184 6.92 2.20 13.02
N ASN A 185 7.64 3.26 13.39
CA ASN A 185 7.42 4.63 12.89
C ASN A 185 6.05 5.23 13.24
N ILE A 186 5.37 4.68 14.26
CA ILE A 186 4.03 5.08 14.70
C ILE A 186 4.01 5.44 16.20
N GLY A 187 5.11 5.98 16.72
CA GLY A 187 5.21 6.39 18.12
C GLY A 187 5.32 5.23 19.11
N ASN A 188 5.59 4.02 18.62
CA ASN A 188 5.70 2.79 19.41
C ASN A 188 7.12 2.51 19.96
N GLY A 189 8.02 3.50 19.90
CA GLY A 189 9.42 3.34 20.33
C GLY A 189 10.31 2.54 19.37
N CYS A 190 9.78 2.10 18.22
CA CYS A 190 10.50 1.37 17.19
C CYS A 190 10.58 2.20 15.91
N SER A 191 11.74 2.25 15.28
CA SER A 191 11.95 3.03 14.06
C SER A 191 12.82 2.30 13.03
N THR A 192 12.60 2.60 11.76
CA THR A 192 13.42 2.11 10.64
C THR A 192 14.59 3.06 10.37
N ILE A 193 15.65 2.58 9.72
CA ILE A 193 16.79 3.41 9.33
C ILE A 193 16.58 3.96 7.90
N GLU A 194 16.82 5.26 7.72
CA GLU A 194 16.77 5.89 6.39
C GLU A 194 17.87 5.34 5.46
N THR A 195 17.59 5.34 4.15
CA THR A 195 18.46 4.88 3.05
C THR A 195 18.66 3.37 2.94
N GLN A 196 18.09 2.60 3.87
CA GLN A 196 18.19 1.14 3.94
C GLN A 196 16.79 0.52 3.84
N ASP A 197 16.69 -0.61 3.15
CA ASP A 197 15.46 -1.40 3.17
C ASP A 197 15.36 -2.08 4.55
N LEU A 198 14.17 -2.09 5.14
CA LEU A 198 13.98 -2.73 6.45
C LEU A 198 14.19 -4.24 6.34
N GLU A 199 15.17 -4.77 7.07
CA GLU A 199 15.29 -6.20 7.36
C GLU A 199 14.23 -6.56 8.41
N ILE A 200 13.13 -7.15 7.94
CA ILE A 200 11.99 -7.48 8.79
C ILE A 200 12.39 -8.64 9.74
N PRO A 201 12.39 -8.45 11.08
CA PRO A 201 12.94 -9.44 12.01
C PRO A 201 12.22 -10.80 12.01
N ASN A 202 10.90 -10.80 11.81
CA ASN A 202 10.08 -12.02 11.72
C ASN A 202 9.27 -11.99 10.42
N PRO A 203 9.88 -12.29 9.26
CA PRO A 203 9.27 -12.06 7.96
C PRO A 203 8.25 -13.15 7.55
N GLY A 204 8.13 -14.23 8.33
CA GLY A 204 7.32 -15.40 7.99
C GLY A 204 8.06 -16.39 7.10
N ALA A 205 7.37 -17.45 6.66
CA ALA A 205 7.95 -18.49 5.81
C ALA A 205 8.09 -18.06 4.33
N ASP A 206 7.22 -17.15 3.89
CA ASP A 206 7.08 -16.74 2.50
C ASP A 206 7.70 -15.35 2.31
N VAL A 207 8.92 -15.30 1.76
CA VAL A 207 9.73 -14.06 1.69
C VAL A 207 10.40 -13.91 0.32
N ASN A 208 10.31 -12.71 -0.25
CA ASN A 208 11.16 -12.28 -1.37
C ASN A 208 12.15 -11.22 -0.89
N VAL A 209 13.43 -11.43 -1.17
CA VAL A 209 14.49 -10.45 -0.88
C VAL A 209 15.00 -9.87 -2.19
N GLN A 210 14.81 -8.57 -2.36
CA GLN A 210 15.29 -7.76 -3.49
C GLN A 210 15.96 -6.50 -2.98
N SER A 211 16.94 -6.68 -2.08
CA SER A 211 17.77 -5.60 -1.57
C SER A 211 19.23 -6.04 -1.48
N SER A 212 20.13 -5.07 -1.68
CA SER A 212 21.56 -5.19 -1.39
C SER A 212 22.00 -4.30 -0.23
N ASN A 213 21.06 -3.57 0.40
CA ASN A 213 21.33 -2.63 1.47
C ASN A 213 20.18 -2.64 2.48
N THR A 214 20.25 -3.56 3.44
CA THR A 214 19.24 -3.74 4.48
C THR A 214 19.76 -3.33 5.86
N ALA A 215 18.84 -2.89 6.73
CA ALA A 215 19.13 -2.70 8.15
C ALA A 215 18.02 -3.28 9.03
N PRO A 216 18.36 -3.85 10.19
CA PRO A 216 17.36 -4.15 11.21
C PRO A 216 16.75 -2.85 11.74
N PRO A 217 15.56 -2.91 12.36
CA PRO A 217 14.97 -1.74 13.00
C PRO A 217 15.77 -1.33 14.24
N ALA A 218 15.61 -0.08 14.66
CA ALA A 218 16.25 0.52 15.82
C ALA A 218 15.23 0.95 16.88
N GLY A 219 15.68 1.03 18.13
CA GLY A 219 14.85 1.37 19.28
C GLY A 219 14.27 0.15 19.99
N SER A 220 13.23 0.38 20.78
CA SER A 220 12.56 -0.65 21.60
C SER A 220 11.48 -1.35 20.79
N CYS A 221 11.91 -2.19 19.84
CA CYS A 221 11.00 -2.89 18.94
C CYS A 221 10.40 -4.15 19.56
N ASN A 222 9.08 -4.26 19.52
CA ASN A 222 8.36 -5.49 19.88
C ASN A 222 8.22 -6.35 18.62
N PHE A 223 8.88 -7.51 18.60
CA PHE A 223 8.84 -8.41 17.44
C PHE A 223 7.65 -9.39 17.46
N GLY A 224 6.77 -9.27 18.45
CA GLY A 224 5.66 -10.19 18.69
C GLY A 224 6.13 -11.63 18.98
N PRO A 225 5.19 -12.56 19.24
CA PRO A 225 5.45 -13.99 19.14
C PRO A 225 5.75 -14.36 17.66
N GLY A 226 6.97 -14.81 17.40
CA GLY A 226 7.42 -15.30 16.11
C GLY A 226 8.46 -16.39 16.29
N LEU A 227 8.47 -17.39 15.41
CA LEU A 227 9.47 -18.45 15.40
C LEU A 227 10.86 -17.82 15.29
N THR A 228 11.70 -18.07 16.29
CA THR A 228 13.03 -17.51 16.47
C THR A 228 13.90 -17.62 15.20
N GLY A 229 14.16 -16.49 14.53
CA GLY A 229 15.22 -16.28 13.52
C GLY A 229 16.20 -15.20 14.01
N PRO A 230 17.46 -15.16 13.53
CA PRO A 230 18.65 -14.91 14.34
C PRO A 230 18.59 -13.58 15.09
N GLY A 231 18.56 -13.69 16.41
CA GLY A 231 18.49 -12.57 17.33
C GLY A 231 19.69 -11.64 17.18
N ASN A 232 19.41 -10.34 17.13
CA ASN A 232 20.40 -9.34 17.42
C ASN A 232 20.50 -9.21 18.95
N GLN A 233 21.51 -9.86 19.53
CA GLN A 233 21.94 -9.68 20.92
C GLN A 233 22.49 -8.25 21.07
N GLY A 234 21.70 -7.38 21.69
CA GLY A 234 22.11 -6.03 22.08
C GLY A 234 22.00 -5.84 23.59
N GLY A 235 23.04 -6.24 24.33
CA GLY A 235 23.38 -5.65 25.64
C GLY A 235 23.15 -6.51 26.89
N GLY A 236 24.24 -7.03 27.47
CA GLY A 236 24.25 -7.51 28.87
C GLY A 236 25.42 -8.46 29.16
N ALA A 237 26.49 -7.95 29.76
CA ALA A 237 27.64 -8.70 30.25
C ALA A 237 27.27 -9.62 31.43
N GLY A 238 27.90 -10.81 31.51
CA GLY A 238 27.91 -11.66 32.71
C GLY A 238 28.05 -13.16 32.44
N ASP A 239 29.31 -13.61 32.47
CA ASP A 239 29.86 -14.92 32.90
C ASP A 239 28.99 -16.20 32.91
N GLY A 240 29.51 -17.27 32.30
CA GLY A 240 29.26 -18.63 32.80
C GLY A 240 29.07 -19.75 31.78
N GLU A 241 30.17 -20.40 31.44
CA GLU A 241 30.32 -21.87 31.38
C GLU A 241 29.96 -22.67 30.10
N HIS A 242 31.00 -23.32 29.60
CA HIS A 242 31.09 -24.38 28.60
C HIS A 242 30.22 -25.61 28.91
N ARG A 243 29.63 -26.21 27.84
CA ARG A 243 29.57 -27.68 27.51
C ARG A 243 28.71 -27.85 26.24
N SER A 244 29.29 -28.14 25.08
CA SER A 244 29.67 -29.48 24.54
C SER A 244 28.51 -30.42 24.22
N GLY A 245 28.33 -30.72 22.92
CA GLY A 245 27.61 -31.89 22.38
C GLY A 245 26.34 -31.54 21.62
N GLN A 246 25.97 -32.13 20.48
CA GLN A 246 26.61 -33.10 19.61
C GLN A 246 25.81 -33.10 18.30
N SER A 247 26.52 -33.12 17.17
CA SER A 247 25.96 -33.21 15.82
C SER A 247 25.32 -34.58 15.58
N SER A 248 24.12 -34.61 14.99
CA SER A 248 23.58 -35.81 14.34
C SER A 248 22.93 -35.45 13.02
N THR A 249 23.48 -36.03 11.96
CA THR A 249 23.04 -35.97 10.56
C THR A 249 21.81 -36.87 10.33
N PRO A 250 20.82 -36.48 9.53
CA PRO A 250 19.87 -37.43 8.97
C PRO A 250 20.44 -38.10 7.72
N ALA A 251 20.33 -39.42 7.67
CA ALA A 251 20.69 -40.25 6.53
C ALA A 251 19.64 -40.17 5.42
N ASP A 252 20.16 -40.25 4.20
CA ASP A 252 19.53 -40.35 2.91
C ASP A 252 18.72 -41.66 2.76
N SER A 253 17.50 -41.56 2.20
CA SER A 253 16.80 -42.71 1.61
C SER A 253 15.69 -42.26 0.65
N THR A 254 16.01 -42.27 -0.64
CA THR A 254 15.09 -42.62 -1.75
C THR A 254 15.70 -43.83 -2.48
N PRO A 255 15.04 -44.54 -3.42
CA PRO A 255 13.69 -44.39 -3.99
C PRO A 255 12.89 -45.71 -4.03
N THR A 256 11.61 -45.70 -4.43
CA THR A 256 11.05 -46.75 -5.32
C THR A 256 9.80 -46.21 -6.03
N ASP A 257 9.90 -46.20 -7.36
CA ASP A 257 8.87 -45.88 -8.34
C ASP A 257 7.99 -47.12 -8.58
N THR A 258 6.67 -46.95 -8.65
CA THR A 258 5.73 -47.98 -9.14
C THR A 258 4.55 -47.31 -9.83
N PRO A 259 4.19 -47.73 -11.05
CA PRO A 259 3.27 -47.00 -11.92
C PRO A 259 1.79 -47.25 -11.57
N ILE A 260 0.99 -46.18 -11.61
CA ILE A 260 -0.48 -46.23 -11.45
C ILE A 260 -1.14 -46.22 -12.85
N PRO A 261 -2.14 -47.09 -13.13
CA PRO A 261 -2.82 -47.18 -14.43
C PRO A 261 -3.83 -46.02 -14.66
N PRO A 262 -4.25 -45.79 -15.93
CA PRO A 262 -5.09 -44.64 -16.29
C PRO A 262 -6.55 -44.84 -15.85
N VAL A 263 -7.08 -43.86 -15.11
CA VAL A 263 -8.53 -43.79 -14.80
C VAL A 263 -9.23 -43.02 -15.90
N THR A 264 -9.93 -43.76 -16.76
CA THR A 264 -11.00 -43.25 -17.62
C THR A 264 -12.35 -43.46 -16.95
N THR A 265 -13.08 -42.38 -16.65
CA THR A 265 -14.55 -42.29 -16.77
C THR A 265 -15.03 -40.85 -16.44
N PRO A 266 -15.87 -40.24 -17.27
CA PRO A 266 -16.50 -38.96 -16.95
C PRO A 266 -17.74 -39.18 -16.07
N ARG A 267 -17.82 -38.48 -14.94
CA ARG A 267 -19.01 -38.50 -14.07
C ARG A 267 -20.04 -37.49 -14.61
N ILE A 268 -21.14 -38.03 -15.12
CA ILE A 268 -22.33 -37.28 -15.53
C ILE A 268 -22.97 -36.68 -14.26
N GLY A 269 -23.08 -35.36 -14.21
CA GLY A 269 -23.88 -34.65 -13.21
C GLY A 269 -25.39 -34.82 -13.47
N PRO A 270 -26.26 -34.69 -12.44
CA PRO A 270 -27.70 -34.78 -12.63
C PRO A 270 -28.24 -33.66 -13.53
N PRO A 271 -29.32 -33.91 -14.30
CA PRO A 271 -29.88 -32.93 -15.23
C PRO A 271 -30.49 -31.72 -14.52
N PRO A 272 -30.55 -30.54 -15.17
CA PRO A 272 -31.14 -29.33 -14.60
C PRO A 272 -32.65 -29.49 -14.42
N VAL A 273 -33.17 -28.99 -13.30
CA VAL A 273 -34.61 -28.88 -13.03
C VAL A 273 -35.18 -27.75 -13.90
N GLU A 274 -36.08 -28.12 -14.80
CA GLU A 274 -36.85 -27.25 -15.68
C GLU A 274 -38.07 -26.70 -14.91
N GLY A 275 -38.25 -25.36 -14.88
CA GLY A 275 -39.47 -24.79 -14.29
C GLY A 275 -39.44 -23.36 -13.71
N GLN A 276 -38.46 -22.50 -14.01
CA GLN A 276 -38.53 -21.09 -13.63
C GLN A 276 -38.82 -20.21 -14.86
N PRO A 277 -39.91 -19.42 -14.87
CA PRO A 277 -40.16 -18.47 -15.96
C PRO A 277 -39.08 -17.37 -15.98
N PRO A 278 -38.73 -16.85 -17.16
CA PRO A 278 -37.67 -15.85 -17.29
C PRO A 278 -38.03 -14.57 -16.55
N PHE A 279 -37.09 -14.06 -15.74
CA PHE A 279 -37.15 -12.72 -15.17
C PHE A 279 -37.19 -11.71 -16.32
N GLN A 280 -38.32 -11.03 -16.47
CA GLN A 280 -38.40 -9.82 -17.28
C GLN A 280 -38.01 -8.63 -16.39
N PRO A 281 -36.99 -7.84 -16.75
CA PRO A 281 -36.75 -6.57 -16.06
C PRO A 281 -37.92 -5.62 -16.35
N GLU A 282 -38.54 -5.09 -15.30
CA GLU A 282 -39.51 -4.00 -15.42
C GLU A 282 -38.85 -2.73 -16.00
N PRO A 283 -39.53 -1.98 -16.88
CA PRO A 283 -39.02 -0.72 -17.40
C PRO A 283 -38.95 0.34 -16.29
N PRO A 284 -38.01 1.30 -16.37
CA PRO A 284 -37.91 2.37 -15.38
C PRO A 284 -39.16 3.26 -15.43
N VAL A 285 -39.73 3.54 -14.26
CA VAL A 285 -40.80 4.54 -14.10
C VAL A 285 -40.20 5.93 -14.33
N GLU A 286 -40.67 6.59 -15.39
CA GLU A 286 -40.38 7.98 -15.69
C GLU A 286 -41.23 8.89 -14.79
N GLY A 287 -40.58 9.76 -14.01
CA GLY A 287 -41.23 10.63 -13.04
C GLY A 287 -40.45 11.91 -12.75
N GLN A 288 -40.71 12.93 -13.58
CA GLN A 288 -40.69 14.40 -13.40
C GLN A 288 -39.52 15.13 -12.69
N PRO A 289 -39.20 16.38 -13.11
CA PRO A 289 -38.01 17.11 -12.68
C PRO A 289 -38.15 17.66 -11.25
N ARG A 290 -37.13 17.45 -10.41
CA ARG A 290 -36.97 18.21 -9.17
C ARG A 290 -36.24 19.51 -9.48
N THR A 291 -36.89 20.63 -9.22
CA THR A 291 -36.26 21.95 -9.09
C THR A 291 -35.34 21.95 -7.85
N PRO A 292 -34.12 22.52 -7.91
CA PRO A 292 -33.30 22.71 -6.72
C PRO A 292 -33.91 23.83 -5.85
N ASP A 293 -34.26 23.49 -4.60
CA ASP A 293 -34.47 24.49 -3.55
C ASP A 293 -33.13 25.17 -3.24
N GLN A 294 -33.15 26.49 -3.34
CA GLN A 294 -32.04 27.38 -3.04
C GLN A 294 -32.10 27.75 -1.55
N PRO A 295 -31.09 27.47 -0.71
CA PRO A 295 -31.07 27.98 0.65
C PRO A 295 -30.78 29.49 0.64
N THR A 296 -31.57 30.20 1.43
CA THR A 296 -31.55 31.66 1.64
C THR A 296 -30.24 32.14 2.26
N GLN A 297 -29.74 33.27 1.77
CA GLN A 297 -28.62 34.00 2.37
C GLN A 297 -29.03 34.61 3.71
N GLU A 298 -28.76 33.93 4.80
CA GLU A 298 -28.43 34.57 6.07
C GLU A 298 -27.71 33.55 6.95
N GLU A 299 -26.61 33.97 7.57
CA GLU A 299 -25.70 33.19 8.44
C GLU A 299 -24.43 32.61 7.79
N CYS A 300 -23.60 33.51 7.26
CA CYS A 300 -22.14 33.38 7.37
C CYS A 300 -21.58 34.72 7.88
N ARG A 301 -21.49 34.88 9.21
CA ARG A 301 -20.66 35.92 9.83
C ARG A 301 -19.25 35.37 10.01
N CYS A 302 -18.37 35.63 9.03
CA CYS A 302 -16.93 35.60 9.25
C CYS A 302 -16.50 36.99 9.73
N SER A 303 -15.92 37.04 10.92
CA SER A 303 -15.18 38.20 11.44
C SER A 303 -14.07 38.57 10.46
N ALA A 304 -14.22 39.74 9.83
CA ALA A 304 -13.16 40.40 9.10
C ALA A 304 -12.14 40.94 10.12
N GLU A 305 -10.89 40.46 10.03
CA GLU A 305 -9.64 41.23 10.07
C GLU A 305 -8.45 40.27 10.25
N ALA A 306 -7.90 39.81 9.12
CA ALA A 306 -6.52 39.35 9.05
C ALA A 306 -5.89 39.98 7.80
N ASN A 307 -5.10 41.03 8.03
CA ASN A 307 -4.35 41.74 7.00
C ASN A 307 -3.31 40.79 6.39
N TYR A 308 -3.52 40.38 5.14
CA TYR A 308 -2.54 39.66 4.34
C TYR A 308 -1.52 40.65 3.76
N VAL A 309 -0.23 40.46 4.10
CA VAL A 309 0.91 41.14 3.47
C VAL A 309 1.70 40.10 2.68
N PRO A 310 1.84 40.23 1.35
CA PRO A 310 2.63 39.27 0.57
C PRO A 310 4.13 39.39 0.89
N GLY A 311 4.75 38.28 1.30
CA GLY A 311 6.20 38.09 1.13
C GLY A 311 7.06 37.93 2.38
N ASN A 312 6.73 37.06 3.33
CA ASN A 312 7.75 36.46 4.21
C ASN A 312 7.25 35.11 4.77
N ASP A 313 8.21 34.20 5.00
CA ASP A 313 8.09 32.82 5.55
C ASP A 313 8.31 31.67 4.54
N TRP A 314 9.21 31.84 3.57
CA TRP A 314 9.83 30.70 2.87
C TRP A 314 11.17 30.33 3.50
N PRO A 315 11.50 29.03 3.63
CA PRO A 315 12.83 28.58 4.06
C PRO A 315 13.95 29.14 3.17
N ASP A 316 15.10 29.50 3.75
CA ASP A 316 16.18 30.23 3.07
C ASP A 316 16.70 29.60 1.77
N TRP A 317 16.55 28.29 1.58
CA TRP A 317 16.98 27.61 0.35
C TRP A 317 16.09 27.89 -0.87
N PHE A 318 14.90 28.49 -0.68
CA PHE A 318 14.02 28.91 -1.77
C PHE A 318 14.43 30.26 -2.41
N ASN A 319 15.16 31.09 -1.67
CA ASN A 319 15.59 32.41 -2.15
C ASN A 319 16.90 32.35 -2.97
N GLY A 320 17.55 31.19 -3.05
CA GLY A 320 18.77 30.95 -3.81
C GLY A 320 18.52 30.62 -5.28
N ALA A 321 17.88 31.52 -6.03
CA ALA A 321 17.84 31.42 -7.49
C ALA A 321 19.20 31.82 -8.11
N GLU A 322 20.26 31.10 -7.77
CA GLU A 322 21.53 31.19 -8.51
C GLU A 322 21.58 30.12 -9.60
N ARG A 323 21.29 30.58 -10.82
CA ARG A 323 21.66 30.00 -12.13
C ARG A 323 21.72 28.47 -12.18
N LEU A 324 20.57 27.83 -12.45
CA LEU A 324 20.55 26.48 -12.99
C LEU A 324 21.45 26.40 -14.24
N HIS A 325 22.53 25.65 -14.13
CA HIS A 325 23.49 25.44 -15.21
C HIS A 325 22.73 24.90 -16.45
N PRO A 326 23.00 25.38 -17.67
CA PRO A 326 22.22 25.06 -18.88
C PRO A 326 22.05 23.57 -19.18
N ARG A 327 22.89 22.70 -18.60
CA ARG A 327 22.78 21.24 -18.69
C ARG A 327 21.64 20.66 -17.86
N VAL A 328 21.34 21.25 -16.69
CA VAL A 328 20.24 20.81 -15.81
C VAL A 328 18.89 21.11 -16.46
N LEU A 329 18.78 22.29 -17.07
CA LEU A 329 17.58 22.70 -17.81
C LEU A 329 17.34 21.82 -19.05
N GLN A 330 18.42 21.41 -19.73
CA GLN A 330 18.34 20.51 -20.88
C GLN A 330 17.87 19.11 -20.47
N VAL A 331 18.36 18.58 -19.36
CA VAL A 331 17.92 17.26 -18.84
C VAL A 331 16.44 17.27 -18.44
N ILE A 332 15.97 18.34 -17.79
CA ILE A 332 14.56 18.49 -17.41
C ILE A 332 13.67 18.57 -18.66
N LEU A 333 14.05 19.35 -19.68
CA LEU A 333 13.27 19.48 -20.92
C LEU A 333 13.25 18.20 -21.77
N VAL A 334 14.34 17.41 -21.72
CA VAL A 334 14.48 16.11 -22.37
C VAL A 334 13.58 15.07 -21.69
N GLN A 335 13.55 15.01 -20.35
CA GLN A 335 12.71 14.07 -19.61
C GLN A 335 11.21 14.36 -19.75
N LEU A 336 10.85 15.61 -20.03
CA LEU A 336 9.46 16.03 -20.27
C LEU A 336 9.03 15.94 -21.75
N GLY A 337 9.88 15.43 -22.66
CA GLY A 337 9.55 15.30 -24.09
C GLY A 337 9.48 16.62 -24.87
N LEU A 338 9.94 17.73 -24.29
CA LEU A 338 9.78 19.10 -24.81
C LEU A 338 10.99 19.58 -25.62
N PHE A 339 11.63 18.70 -26.39
CA PHE A 339 12.87 18.96 -27.13
C PHE A 339 12.80 20.15 -28.09
N ARG A 340 11.61 20.48 -28.62
CA ARG A 340 11.43 21.61 -29.54
C ARG A 340 11.52 22.99 -28.89
N LEU A 341 11.49 23.08 -27.56
CA LEU A 341 11.57 24.35 -26.82
C LEU A 341 13.00 24.73 -26.41
N VAL A 342 13.95 23.79 -26.47
CA VAL A 342 15.37 24.01 -26.16
C VAL A 342 15.98 25.21 -26.91
N PRO A 343 15.79 25.39 -28.23
CA PRO A 343 16.37 26.55 -28.94
C PRO A 343 15.67 27.88 -28.62
N LEU A 344 14.42 27.86 -28.13
CA LEU A 344 13.69 29.07 -27.75
C LEU A 344 14.18 29.61 -26.40
N VAL A 345 14.41 28.71 -25.44
CA VAL A 345 14.93 29.03 -24.11
C VAL A 345 16.40 29.47 -24.17
N ALA A 346 17.20 28.85 -25.04
CA ALA A 346 18.59 29.25 -25.25
C ALA A 346 18.75 30.68 -25.80
N ARG A 347 17.81 31.16 -26.63
CA ARG A 347 17.80 32.54 -27.15
C ARG A 347 17.35 33.57 -26.11
N TYR A 348 16.50 33.16 -25.16
CA TYR A 348 16.01 34.04 -24.10
C TYR A 348 17.03 34.27 -23.00
N LEU A 349 17.93 33.31 -22.76
CA LEU A 349 19.01 33.41 -21.77
C LEU A 349 20.27 34.12 -22.30
N ALA A 350 20.33 34.41 -23.61
CA ALA A 350 21.45 35.09 -24.26
C ALA A 350 21.17 36.58 -24.56
N ALA A 351 20.02 37.09 -24.13
CA ALA A 351 19.64 38.51 -24.16
C ALA A 351 19.62 39.06 -22.72
#